data_AF-A0A645HTE8-F1
#
_entry.id   AF-A0A645HTE8-F1
#
_cell.length_a   1.000
_cell.length_b   1.000
_cell.length_c   1.000
_cell.angle_alpha   90.00
_cell.angle_beta   90.00
_cell.angle_gamma   90.00
#
_symmetry.space_group_name_H-M   'P 1'
#
loop_
_entity.id
_entity.type
_entity.pdbx_description
1 polymer ?
#
loop_
_entity_poly.entity_id
_entity_poly.type
_entity_poly.pdbx_seq_one_letter_code
_entity_poly.pdbx_strand_id
1 'polypeptide(L)'
;MTKAQIEQKLKAYLGAEKILWLPRGIYQDETNEHVDNICAFLAPAEVVLAWTDDENDPQYALSRADYDYLIHETDARGRKIRVHKLPIPDQPVLVTEADLANLSFEDGEDTLEVGQRLAASYVNFYFTNDAILLPQFGGEHAASDARAAKLLGALCPSREIIPIDSRVLLLGGGNIHCVTQQIPKGAMK
;
A
#
# COMPACT_ATOMS: atom_id res chain seq x y z
N MET A 1 -20.63 2.41 -14.94
CA MET A 1 -20.58 0.94 -15.14
C MET A 1 -21.00 0.26 -13.85
N THR A 2 -21.59 -0.93 -13.90
CA THR A 2 -21.89 -1.75 -12.71
C THR A 2 -20.65 -2.52 -12.24
N LYS A 3 -20.66 -3.02 -10.99
CA LYS A 3 -19.61 -3.89 -10.46
C LYS A 3 -19.32 -5.07 -11.39
N ALA A 4 -20.35 -5.77 -11.85
CA ALA A 4 -20.21 -6.91 -12.77
C ALA A 4 -19.57 -6.52 -14.12
N GLN A 5 -19.90 -5.35 -14.66
CA GLN A 5 -19.27 -4.85 -15.89
C GLN A 5 -17.78 -4.55 -15.70
N ILE A 6 -17.39 -4.03 -14.53
CA ILE A 6 -15.99 -3.79 -14.19
C ILE A 6 -15.24 -5.11 -14.04
N GLU A 7 -15.80 -6.08 -13.30
CA GLU A 7 -15.21 -7.42 -13.15
C GLU A 7 -14.97 -8.08 -14.51
N GLN A 8 -15.94 -8.04 -15.41
CA GLN A 8 -15.80 -8.64 -16.74
C GLN A 8 -14.65 -8.00 -17.53
N LYS A 9 -14.49 -6.67 -17.46
CA LYS A 9 -13.35 -5.99 -18.10
C LYS A 9 -12.03 -6.39 -17.45
N LEU A 10 -11.93 -6.39 -16.12
CA LEU A 10 -10.70 -6.78 -15.43
C LEU A 10 -10.29 -8.21 -15.79
N LYS A 11 -11.22 -9.16 -15.79
CA LYS A 11 -10.96 -10.55 -16.20
C LYS A 11 -10.48 -10.65 -17.65
N ALA A 12 -11.10 -9.90 -18.56
CA ALA A 12 -10.75 -9.93 -19.98
C ALA A 12 -9.37 -9.32 -20.28
N TYR A 13 -9.02 -8.21 -19.64
CA TYR A 13 -7.77 -7.48 -19.93
C TYR A 13 -6.58 -8.00 -19.11
N LEU A 14 -6.80 -8.45 -17.88
CA LEU A 14 -5.73 -8.92 -16.99
C LEU A 14 -5.55 -10.45 -17.00
N GLY A 15 -6.43 -11.19 -17.67
CA GLY A 15 -6.42 -12.65 -17.66
C GLY A 15 -6.79 -13.27 -16.30
N ALA A 16 -7.43 -12.51 -15.42
CA ALA A 16 -7.87 -12.98 -14.11
C ALA A 16 -9.17 -13.82 -14.22
N GLU A 17 -9.33 -14.80 -13.33
CA GLU A 17 -10.56 -15.62 -13.25
C GLU A 17 -11.47 -15.20 -12.08
N LYS A 18 -10.87 -14.66 -11.01
CA LYS A 18 -11.55 -14.17 -9.80
C LYS A 18 -11.05 -12.78 -9.44
N ILE A 19 -11.96 -11.91 -9.01
CA ILE A 19 -11.66 -10.57 -8.50
C ILE A 19 -12.04 -10.56 -7.01
N LEU A 20 -11.11 -10.14 -6.15
CA LEU A 20 -11.37 -9.87 -4.75
C LEU A 20 -11.65 -8.37 -4.58
N TRP A 21 -12.70 -8.03 -3.86
CA TRP A 21 -13.13 -6.64 -3.65
C TRP A 21 -12.94 -6.29 -2.18
N LEU A 22 -11.79 -5.72 -1.86
CA LEU A 22 -11.57 -5.18 -0.52
C LEU A 22 -12.62 -4.11 -0.21
N PRO A 23 -13.22 -4.15 0.99
CA PRO A 23 -14.22 -3.16 1.37
C PRO A 23 -13.63 -1.76 1.49
N ARG A 24 -12.37 -1.59 1.93
CA ARG A 24 -11.74 -0.30 2.25
C ARG A 24 -10.28 -0.22 1.79
N GLY A 25 -9.70 0.98 1.91
CA GLY A 25 -8.27 1.24 1.77
C GLY A 25 -7.68 2.02 2.93
N ILE A 26 -6.71 2.90 2.65
CA ILE A 26 -6.05 3.73 3.66
C ILE A 26 -6.90 4.96 4.00
N TYR A 27 -6.95 5.31 5.29
CA TYR A 27 -7.63 6.50 5.78
C TYR A 27 -7.01 7.77 5.19
N GLN A 28 -7.86 8.68 4.69
CA GLN A 28 -7.46 9.92 4.00
C GLN A 28 -6.61 9.71 2.74
N ASP A 29 -6.81 8.58 2.07
CA ASP A 29 -6.20 8.34 0.76
C ASP A 29 -6.87 9.18 -0.34
N GLU A 30 -6.06 9.98 -1.04
CA GLU A 30 -6.50 10.95 -2.05
C GLU A 30 -6.97 10.29 -3.36
N THR A 31 -6.63 9.01 -3.57
CA THR A 31 -6.91 8.28 -4.81
C THR A 31 -8.25 7.52 -4.79
N ASN A 32 -9.10 7.84 -3.81
CA ASN A 32 -10.31 7.08 -3.48
C ASN A 32 -10.00 5.63 -3.03
N GLU A 33 -9.01 5.49 -2.14
CA GLU A 33 -8.67 4.22 -1.47
C GLU A 33 -8.03 3.17 -2.42
N HIS A 34 -6.99 3.55 -3.16
CA HIS A 34 -6.32 2.64 -4.09
C HIS A 34 -5.67 1.44 -3.37
N VAL A 35 -5.80 0.26 -4.00
CA VAL A 35 -5.49 -1.03 -3.37
C VAL A 35 -4.00 -1.18 -3.02
N ASP A 36 -3.10 -0.55 -3.79
CA ASP A 36 -1.66 -0.66 -3.61
C ASP A 36 -1.14 0.00 -2.31
N ASN A 37 -1.96 0.84 -1.68
CA ASN A 37 -1.62 1.46 -0.41
C ASN A 37 -2.09 0.62 0.80
N ILE A 38 -3.07 -0.28 0.60
CA ILE A 38 -3.66 -1.11 1.67
C ILE A 38 -3.22 -2.58 1.58
N CYS A 39 -3.10 -3.17 0.39
CA CYS A 39 -2.88 -4.61 0.23
C CYS A 39 -2.06 -4.95 -1.02
N ALA A 40 -1.11 -5.89 -0.89
CA ALA A 40 -0.31 -6.37 -2.01
C ALA A 40 -0.08 -7.88 -1.94
N PHE A 41 -0.07 -8.57 -3.08
CA PHE A 41 0.33 -9.96 -3.16
C PHE A 41 1.86 -10.11 -3.03
N LEU A 42 2.31 -10.99 -2.14
CA LEU A 42 3.71 -11.42 -2.05
C LEU A 42 3.98 -12.67 -2.90
N ALA A 43 2.99 -13.57 -2.93
CA ALA A 43 3.02 -14.83 -3.65
C ALA A 43 1.57 -15.28 -3.95
N PRO A 44 1.36 -16.34 -4.73
CA PRO A 44 0.00 -16.82 -4.99
C PRO A 44 -0.75 -17.17 -3.70
N ALA A 45 -1.90 -16.50 -3.47
CA ALA A 45 -2.73 -16.59 -2.27
C ALA A 45 -2.06 -16.12 -0.96
N GLU A 46 -1.00 -15.31 -1.04
CA GLU A 46 -0.32 -14.73 0.12
C GLU A 46 -0.20 -13.22 -0.07
N VAL A 47 -0.74 -12.46 0.89
CA VAL A 47 -0.83 -10.99 0.82
C VAL A 47 -0.26 -10.34 2.06
N VAL A 48 0.26 -9.13 1.91
CA VAL A 48 0.43 -8.19 3.02
C VAL A 48 -0.72 -7.20 3.05
N LEU A 49 -1.15 -6.85 4.26
CA LEU A 49 -2.23 -5.89 4.53
C LEU A 49 -1.71 -4.83 5.50
N ALA A 50 -1.88 -3.56 5.15
CA ALA A 50 -1.53 -2.44 6.03
C ALA A 50 -2.38 -2.51 7.30
N TRP A 51 -1.73 -2.40 8.45
CA TRP A 51 -2.33 -2.75 9.72
C TRP A 51 -1.89 -1.82 10.85
N THR A 52 -2.79 -1.55 11.79
CA THR A 52 -2.47 -1.00 13.11
C THR A 52 -3.19 -1.83 14.17
N ASP A 53 -2.60 -1.97 15.35
CA ASP A 53 -3.28 -2.55 16.52
C ASP A 53 -3.91 -1.48 17.43
N ASP A 54 -3.71 -0.18 17.13
CA ASP A 54 -4.37 0.90 17.86
C ASP A 54 -5.82 1.05 17.41
N GLU A 55 -6.75 0.58 18.22
CA GLU A 55 -8.19 0.65 17.94
C GLU A 55 -8.76 2.07 17.89
N ASN A 56 -8.00 3.07 18.37
CA ASN A 56 -8.39 4.48 18.31
C ASN A 56 -7.94 5.15 17.00
N ASP A 57 -7.00 4.55 16.27
CA ASP A 57 -6.62 5.04 14.96
C ASP A 57 -7.75 4.73 13.96
N PRO A 58 -8.22 5.71 13.16
CA PRO A 58 -9.29 5.48 12.20
C PRO A 58 -8.96 4.39 11.15
N GLN A 59 -7.68 4.11 10.89
CA GLN A 59 -7.24 3.03 10.03
C GLN A 59 -7.61 1.65 10.59
N TYR A 60 -7.69 1.46 11.91
CA TYR A 60 -7.94 0.15 12.51
C TYR A 60 -9.22 -0.49 11.97
N ALA A 61 -10.32 0.26 11.96
CA ALA A 61 -11.61 -0.24 11.49
C ALA A 61 -11.58 -0.61 9.99
N LEU A 62 -10.81 0.13 9.18
CA LEU A 62 -10.66 -0.11 7.75
C LEU A 62 -9.85 -1.38 7.50
N SER A 63 -8.63 -1.44 8.07
CA SER A 63 -7.77 -2.62 8.01
C SER A 63 -8.46 -3.86 8.55
N ARG A 64 -9.27 -3.71 9.61
CA ARG A 64 -10.03 -4.83 10.18
C ARG A 64 -11.08 -5.36 9.22
N ALA A 65 -11.82 -4.49 8.55
CA ALA A 65 -12.81 -4.88 7.55
C ALA A 65 -12.17 -5.66 6.39
N ASP A 66 -11.01 -5.21 5.90
CA ASP A 66 -10.27 -5.89 4.84
C ASP A 66 -9.71 -7.25 5.31
N TYR A 67 -9.18 -7.32 6.53
CA TYR A 67 -8.70 -8.57 7.12
C TYR A 67 -9.84 -9.58 7.26
N ASP A 68 -10.97 -9.19 7.85
CA ASP A 68 -12.13 -10.06 8.05
C ASP A 68 -12.72 -10.52 6.71
N TYR A 69 -12.67 -9.69 5.66
CA TYR A 69 -13.01 -10.11 4.30
C TYR A 69 -12.03 -11.16 3.76
N LEU A 70 -10.72 -10.87 3.77
CA LEU A 70 -9.70 -11.71 3.14
C LEU A 70 -9.58 -13.10 3.75
N ILE A 71 -9.70 -13.24 5.09
CA ILE A 71 -9.55 -14.55 5.76
C ILE A 71 -10.66 -15.54 5.39
N HIS A 72 -11.82 -15.06 4.92
CA HIS A 72 -12.92 -15.90 4.46
C HIS A 72 -12.83 -16.23 2.97
N GLU A 73 -11.97 -15.54 2.22
CA GLU A 73 -11.82 -15.67 0.78
C GLU A 73 -10.86 -16.79 0.36
N THR A 74 -10.93 -17.10 -0.93
CA THR A 74 -9.97 -17.94 -1.64
C THR A 74 -9.49 -17.22 -2.90
N ASP A 75 -8.34 -17.60 -3.43
CA ASP A 75 -7.94 -17.16 -4.76
C ASP A 75 -8.70 -17.92 -5.87
N ALA A 76 -8.40 -17.62 -7.14
CA ALA A 76 -9.02 -18.28 -8.30
C ALA A 76 -8.79 -19.80 -8.35
N ARG A 77 -7.77 -20.33 -7.65
CA ARG A 77 -7.45 -21.76 -7.61
C ARG A 77 -7.97 -22.44 -6.34
N GLY A 78 -8.81 -21.76 -5.57
CA GLY A 78 -9.39 -22.30 -4.33
C GLY A 78 -8.42 -22.32 -3.14
N ARG A 79 -7.23 -21.71 -3.25
CA ARG A 79 -6.29 -21.60 -2.13
C ARG A 79 -6.81 -20.55 -1.15
N LYS A 80 -6.72 -20.82 0.15
CA LYS A 80 -7.06 -19.84 1.19
C LYS A 80 -6.06 -18.69 1.16
N ILE A 81 -6.56 -17.47 1.28
CA ILE A 81 -5.70 -16.28 1.34
C ILE A 81 -5.01 -16.23 2.70
N ARG A 82 -3.68 -16.26 2.69
CA ARG A 82 -2.84 -16.02 3.86
C ARG A 82 -2.57 -14.52 3.96
N VAL A 83 -2.99 -13.92 5.07
CA VAL A 83 -2.87 -12.47 5.31
C VAL A 83 -1.73 -12.20 6.30
N HIS A 84 -0.79 -11.37 5.88
CA HIS A 84 0.30 -10.86 6.71
C HIS A 84 0.04 -9.42 7.08
N LYS A 85 -0.05 -9.12 8.36
CA LYS A 85 -0.19 -7.74 8.84
C LYS A 85 1.16 -7.04 8.73
N LEU A 86 1.22 -5.98 7.93
CA LEU A 86 2.36 -5.08 7.82
C LEU A 86 1.98 -3.79 8.58
N PRO A 87 2.71 -3.40 9.64
CA PRO A 87 2.34 -2.21 10.42
C PRO A 87 2.35 -0.99 9.52
N ILE A 88 1.42 -0.05 9.71
CA ILE A 88 1.57 1.35 9.28
C ILE A 88 2.51 2.10 10.24
N PRO A 89 2.90 3.37 9.98
CA PRO A 89 3.67 4.15 10.94
C PRO A 89 2.97 4.26 12.30
N ASP A 90 3.73 4.14 13.39
CA ASP A 90 3.19 4.16 14.77
C ASP A 90 2.54 5.48 15.16
N GLN A 91 3.01 6.56 14.54
CA GLN A 91 2.44 7.89 14.66
C GLN A 91 1.98 8.32 13.27
N PRO A 92 0.83 9.00 13.13
CA PRO A 92 0.42 9.56 11.86
C PRO A 92 1.52 10.43 11.25
N VAL A 93 1.86 10.20 9.99
CA VAL A 93 2.76 11.10 9.27
C VAL A 93 1.98 12.36 8.93
N LEU A 94 2.32 13.48 9.55
CA LEU A 94 1.61 14.76 9.36
C LEU A 94 2.39 15.71 8.46
N VAL A 95 1.67 16.54 7.71
CA VAL A 95 2.23 17.69 6.99
C VAL A 95 2.77 18.71 8.01
N THR A 96 3.97 19.21 7.78
CA THR A 96 4.65 20.22 8.60
C THR A 96 4.77 21.55 7.85
N GLU A 97 5.04 22.63 8.58
CA GLU A 97 5.35 23.94 7.97
C GLU A 97 6.52 23.86 6.98
N ALA A 98 7.53 23.04 7.26
CA ALA A 98 8.70 22.87 6.41
C ALA A 98 8.37 22.17 5.08
N ASP A 99 7.37 21.28 5.06
CA ASP A 99 6.92 20.64 3.83
C ASP A 99 6.26 21.66 2.90
N LEU A 100 5.37 22.50 3.45
CA LEU A 100 4.64 23.51 2.67
C LEU A 100 5.53 24.64 2.16
N ALA A 101 6.62 24.96 2.85
CA ALA A 101 7.54 26.03 2.45
C ALA A 101 8.14 25.84 1.05
N ASN A 102 8.14 24.61 0.52
CA ASN A 102 8.69 24.27 -0.79
C ASN A 102 7.60 23.87 -1.81
N LEU A 103 6.32 24.04 -1.47
CA LEU A 103 5.20 23.74 -2.35
C LEU A 103 4.54 25.01 -2.87
N SER A 104 4.17 24.99 -4.14
CA SER A 104 3.32 25.99 -4.78
C SER A 104 2.13 25.27 -5.37
N PHE A 105 0.93 25.80 -5.15
CA PHE A 105 -0.31 25.23 -5.66
C PHE A 105 -0.91 26.17 -6.69
N GLU A 106 -1.43 25.60 -7.77
CA GLU A 106 -2.17 26.31 -8.81
C GLU A 106 -3.68 26.28 -8.55
N ASP A 107 -4.42 27.20 -9.17
CA ASP A 107 -5.87 27.27 -9.04
C ASP A 107 -6.53 25.95 -9.49
N GLY A 108 -7.24 25.29 -8.57
CA GLY A 108 -7.96 24.04 -8.81
C GLY A 108 -7.22 22.77 -8.40
N GLU A 109 -6.01 22.89 -7.84
CA GLU A 109 -5.31 21.77 -7.22
C GLU A 109 -5.80 21.52 -5.78
N ASP A 110 -5.73 20.26 -5.36
CA ASP A 110 -5.91 19.91 -3.95
C ASP A 110 -4.71 20.47 -3.15
N THR A 111 -5.01 21.07 -2.00
CA THR A 111 -4.00 21.72 -1.15
C THR A 111 -3.76 20.91 0.11
N LEU A 112 -2.60 21.13 0.73
CA LEU A 112 -2.22 20.50 1.99
C LEU A 112 -2.24 21.51 3.14
N GLU A 113 -2.72 21.08 4.30
CA GLU A 113 -2.71 21.88 5.53
C GLU A 113 -1.73 21.32 6.56
N VAL A 114 -1.07 22.20 7.33
CA VAL A 114 -0.22 21.75 8.44
C VAL A 114 -1.04 20.93 9.44
N GLY A 115 -0.53 19.75 9.80
CA GLY A 115 -1.23 18.80 10.67
C GLY A 115 -2.17 17.84 9.93
N GLN A 116 -2.36 18.00 8.61
CA GLN A 116 -3.07 17.01 7.80
C GLN A 116 -2.30 15.69 7.83
N ARG A 117 -3.02 14.58 8.05
CA ARG A 117 -2.45 13.23 8.01
C ARG A 117 -2.29 12.79 6.56
N LEU A 118 -1.10 12.31 6.24
CA LEU A 118 -0.78 11.71 4.96
C LEU A 118 -1.14 10.22 4.97
N ALA A 119 -1.49 9.69 3.79
CA ALA A 119 -1.85 8.29 3.57
C ALA A 119 -0.63 7.34 3.59
N ALA A 120 0.17 7.41 4.66
CA ALA A 120 1.43 6.68 4.79
C ALA A 120 1.19 5.19 5.05
N SER A 121 1.72 4.35 4.15
CA SER A 121 1.72 2.90 4.30
C SER A 121 3.01 2.30 3.76
N TYR A 122 3.52 1.27 4.44
CA TYR A 122 4.66 0.52 3.95
C TYR A 122 4.29 -0.48 2.85
N VAL A 123 2.99 -0.71 2.60
CA VAL A 123 2.52 -1.59 1.52
C VAL A 123 2.78 -1.00 0.14
N ASN A 124 2.92 0.33 0.02
CA ASN A 124 3.23 1.02 -1.24
C ASN A 124 4.73 0.90 -1.62
N PHE A 125 5.30 -0.28 -1.42
CA PHE A 125 6.65 -0.67 -1.83
C PHE A 125 6.67 -1.13 -3.29
N TYR A 126 7.86 -1.23 -3.88
CA TYR A 126 8.02 -1.78 -5.22
C TYR A 126 8.91 -3.02 -5.23
N PHE A 127 8.44 -4.08 -5.91
CA PHE A 127 9.25 -5.27 -6.18
C PHE A 127 10.14 -5.04 -7.41
N THR A 128 11.44 -5.22 -7.21
CA THR A 128 12.37 -5.53 -8.29
C THR A 128 12.56 -7.06 -8.38
N ASN A 129 13.43 -7.52 -9.28
CA ASN A 129 13.77 -8.94 -9.35
C ASN A 129 14.35 -9.46 -8.03
N ASP A 130 15.31 -8.72 -7.46
CA ASP A 130 16.16 -9.19 -6.37
C ASP A 130 16.05 -8.33 -5.09
N ALA A 131 15.20 -7.30 -5.10
CA ALA A 131 15.03 -6.38 -3.98
C ALA A 131 13.59 -5.85 -3.83
N ILE A 132 13.28 -5.34 -2.65
CA ILE A 132 12.09 -4.56 -2.32
C ILE A 132 12.55 -3.13 -2.04
N LEU A 133 12.06 -2.17 -2.83
CA LEU A 133 12.22 -0.75 -2.53
C LEU A 133 11.13 -0.38 -1.53
N LEU A 134 11.51 -0.21 -0.26
CA LEU A 134 10.59 -0.03 0.86
C LEU A 134 10.56 1.43 1.30
N PRO A 135 9.40 2.10 1.33
CA PRO A 135 9.31 3.44 1.91
C PRO A 135 9.74 3.47 3.37
N GLN A 136 10.37 4.57 3.75
CA GLN A 136 10.72 4.92 5.13
C GLN A 136 10.30 6.36 5.38
N PHE A 137 9.86 6.62 6.61
CA PHE A 137 9.36 7.94 7.00
C PHE A 137 10.29 8.64 8.01
N GLY A 138 11.23 7.91 8.61
CA GLY A 138 12.29 8.46 9.44
C GLY A 138 11.80 9.06 10.76
N GLY A 139 12.71 9.73 11.48
CA GLY A 139 12.38 10.45 12.71
C GLY A 139 11.71 9.55 13.77
N GLU A 140 10.54 9.96 14.23
CA GLU A 140 9.73 9.22 15.21
C GLU A 140 9.17 7.89 14.67
N HIS A 141 9.14 7.71 13.34
CA HIS A 141 8.66 6.49 12.69
C HIS A 141 9.75 5.42 12.54
N ALA A 142 11.01 5.71 12.90
CA ALA A 142 12.17 4.82 12.74
C ALA A 142 11.95 3.41 13.35
N ALA A 143 11.17 3.33 14.43
CA ALA A 143 10.81 2.04 15.04
C ALA A 143 9.85 1.24 14.14
N SER A 144 8.80 1.86 13.60
CA SER A 144 7.87 1.21 12.66
C SER A 144 8.54 0.89 11.32
N ASP A 145 9.41 1.79 10.82
CA ASP A 145 10.25 1.64 9.64
C ASP A 145 11.05 0.33 9.70
N ALA A 146 11.78 0.13 10.81
CA ALA A 146 12.60 -1.06 11.04
C ALA A 146 11.76 -2.33 11.19
N ARG A 147 10.56 -2.25 11.79
CA ARG A 147 9.65 -3.40 11.92
C ARG A 147 9.07 -3.81 10.57
N ALA A 148 8.67 -2.85 9.74
CA ALA A 148 8.18 -3.11 8.39
C ALA A 148 9.26 -3.78 7.54
N ALA A 149 10.49 -3.26 7.57
CA ALA A 149 11.65 -3.82 6.87
C ALA A 149 11.94 -5.26 7.33
N LYS A 150 12.00 -5.50 8.64
CA LYS A 150 12.23 -6.83 9.20
C LYS A 150 11.15 -7.83 8.79
N LEU A 151 9.88 -7.43 8.82
CA LEU A 151 8.76 -8.29 8.48
C LEU A 151 8.78 -8.65 6.98
N LEU A 152 8.92 -7.65 6.10
CA LEU A 152 9.03 -7.91 4.66
C LEU A 152 10.26 -8.75 4.31
N GLY A 153 11.41 -8.50 4.95
CA GLY A 153 12.61 -9.30 4.74
C GLY A 153 12.42 -10.77 5.13
N ALA A 154 11.69 -11.04 6.22
CA ALA A 154 11.34 -12.40 6.63
C ALA A 154 10.33 -13.07 5.67
N LEU A 155 9.40 -12.30 5.11
CA LEU A 155 8.38 -12.81 4.18
C LEU A 155 8.90 -13.00 2.75
N CYS A 156 9.92 -12.24 2.36
CA CYS A 156 10.54 -12.26 1.04
C CYS A 156 12.06 -12.50 1.15
N PRO A 157 12.51 -13.65 1.71
CA PRO A 157 13.91 -13.87 2.05
C PRO A 157 14.86 -13.91 0.84
N SER A 158 14.33 -14.06 -0.37
CA SER A 158 15.10 -14.00 -1.61
C SER A 158 15.32 -12.58 -2.13
N ARG A 159 14.81 -11.56 -1.43
CA ARG A 159 14.91 -10.16 -1.84
C ARG A 159 15.55 -9.31 -0.77
N GLU A 160 16.51 -8.49 -1.17
CA GLU A 160 17.10 -7.47 -0.32
C GLU A 160 16.08 -6.36 -0.01
N ILE A 161 16.01 -5.89 1.23
CA ILE A 161 15.21 -4.72 1.58
C ILE A 161 16.06 -3.47 1.38
N ILE A 162 15.65 -2.61 0.44
CA ILE A 162 16.29 -1.32 0.16
C ILE A 162 15.38 -0.22 0.73
N PRO A 163 15.70 0.35 1.91
CA PRO A 163 14.95 1.45 2.47
C PRO A 163 15.15 2.73 1.65
N ILE A 164 14.06 3.45 1.37
CA ILE A 164 14.06 4.74 0.65
C ILE A 164 13.30 5.76 1.48
N ASP A 165 13.93 6.89 1.80
CA ASP A 165 13.20 8.05 2.33
C ASP A 165 12.18 8.52 1.29
N SER A 166 10.91 8.36 1.62
CA SER A 166 9.82 8.59 0.69
C SER A 166 8.91 9.74 1.09
N ARG A 167 9.30 10.57 2.07
CA ARG A 167 8.43 11.65 2.55
C ARG A 167 8.00 12.59 1.42
N VAL A 168 8.93 12.91 0.52
CA VAL A 168 8.67 13.79 -0.63
C VAL A 168 7.64 13.21 -1.59
N LEU A 169 7.65 11.89 -1.82
CA LEU A 169 6.63 11.23 -2.64
C LEU A 169 5.27 11.25 -1.95
N LEU A 170 5.26 11.00 -0.64
CA LEU A 170 4.05 10.96 0.17
C LEU A 170 3.32 12.31 0.20
N LEU A 171 4.05 13.42 0.22
CA LEU A 171 3.49 14.76 0.08
C LEU A 171 2.84 15.01 -1.30
N GLY A 172 3.23 14.25 -2.33
CA GLY A 172 2.60 14.30 -3.65
C GLY A 172 1.42 13.33 -3.81
N GLY A 173 0.91 12.74 -2.72
CA GLY A 173 -0.26 11.87 -2.72
C GLY A 173 0.01 10.38 -3.00
N GLY A 174 1.26 9.93 -3.00
CA GLY A 174 1.60 8.54 -3.28
C GLY A 174 2.95 8.08 -2.72
N ASN A 175 3.42 6.89 -3.10
CA ASN A 175 4.74 6.43 -2.68
C ASN A 175 5.48 5.70 -3.82
N ILE A 176 6.51 4.91 -3.51
CA ILE A 176 7.39 4.26 -4.48
C ILE A 176 6.60 3.46 -5.53
N HIS A 177 5.58 2.70 -5.10
CA HIS A 177 4.75 1.93 -6.02
C HIS A 177 4.01 2.84 -7.02
N CYS A 178 3.46 3.97 -6.56
CA CYS A 178 2.69 4.90 -7.40
C CYS A 178 3.50 5.53 -8.54
N VAL A 179 4.82 5.63 -8.40
CA VAL A 179 5.71 6.26 -9.39
C VAL A 179 6.52 5.26 -10.22
N THR A 180 6.17 3.97 -10.14
CA THR A 180 6.86 2.88 -10.84
C THR A 180 5.90 2.04 -11.67
N GLN A 181 6.41 1.48 -12.77
CA GLN A 181 5.66 0.54 -13.62
C GLN A 181 6.62 -0.52 -14.16
N GLN A 182 6.47 -1.75 -13.70
CA GLN A 182 7.31 -2.87 -14.12
C GLN A 182 7.01 -3.28 -15.58
N ILE A 183 8.07 -3.64 -16.30
CA ILE A 183 7.98 -4.35 -17.58
C ILE A 183 8.44 -5.78 -17.33
N PRO A 184 7.54 -6.77 -17.25
CA PRO A 184 7.91 -8.15 -17.02
C PRO A 184 8.84 -8.65 -18.13
N LYS A 185 9.88 -9.39 -17.75
CA LYS A 185 10.71 -10.10 -18.73
C LYS A 185 9.84 -11.12 -19.46
N GLY A 186 9.60 -10.91 -20.75
CA GLY A 186 8.86 -11.85 -21.57
C GLY A 186 9.59 -13.17 -21.72
N ALA A 187 8.83 -14.26 -21.84
CA ALA A 187 9.23 -15.32 -22.75
C ALA A 187 9.01 -14.74 -24.15
N MET A 188 10.06 -14.21 -24.79
CA MET A 188 9.99 -13.99 -26.24
C MET A 188 9.63 -15.35 -26.85
N LYS A 189 8.45 -15.44 -27.48
CA LYS A 189 8.18 -16.47 -28.48
C LYS A 189 8.74 -15.99 -29.80
#